data_AF-Q9BTE6-F1
#
_entry.id   AF-Q9BTE6-F1
#
_cell.length_a   1.000
_cell.length_b   1.000
_cell.length_c   1.000
_cell.angle_alpha   90.00
_cell.angle_beta   90.00
_cell.angle_gamma   90.00
#
_symmetry.space_group_name_H-M   'P 1'
#
loop_
_entity.id
_entity.type
_entity.pdbx_description
1 polymer ?
#
loop_
_entity_poly.entity_id
_entity_poly.type
_entity_poly.pdbx_seq_one_letter_code
_entity_poly.pdbx_strand_id
1 'polypeptide(L)'
;MAFWCQRDSYAREFTTTVVSCCPAELQTEGSNGKKEVLSGFQVVLEDTVLFPEGGGQPDDRGTINDISVLRVTRRGEQADHFTQTPLDPGSQVLVRVDWERRFDHMQQHSGQHLITAVADHLFKLKTTSWELGRFRSAIELDTPSMTAEQVAAIEQSVNEKIRDRLPVNVRELSLDDPEVEQVSGRGLPDDHAGPIRVVNIEGVDSNMCCGTHVSNLSDLQVIKILGTEKGKKNRTNLIFLSGNRVLKWMERSHGTEKALTALLKCGAEDHVEAVKKLQNSTKILQKNNLNLLRDLAVHIAHSLRNSPDWGGVVILHRKEGDSEFMNIIANEIGSEETLLFLTVGDEKGGGLFLLAGPPASVETLGPRVAEVLEGKGAGKKGRFQGKATKMSRRMEAQALLQDYISTQSAKE
;
A
#
# COMPACT_ATOMS: atom_id res chain seq x y z
N MET A 1 9.47 -37.96 -9.44
CA MET A 1 10.95 -37.79 -9.27
C MET A 1 11.30 -36.41 -8.71
N ALA A 2 12.36 -36.30 -7.89
CA ALA A 2 12.93 -35.04 -7.41
C ALA A 2 14.06 -34.55 -8.34
N PHE A 3 14.12 -33.25 -8.65
CA PHE A 3 15.20 -32.60 -9.39
C PHE A 3 16.45 -32.40 -8.51
N TRP A 4 17.60 -32.15 -9.13
CA TRP A 4 18.86 -31.88 -8.42
C TRP A 4 18.72 -30.80 -7.33
N CYS A 5 18.04 -29.69 -7.61
CA CYS A 5 17.75 -28.63 -6.63
C CYS A 5 16.95 -29.07 -5.39
N GLN A 6 16.18 -30.16 -5.50
CA GLN A 6 15.39 -30.72 -4.40
C GLN A 6 16.17 -31.74 -3.58
N ARG A 7 17.17 -32.39 -4.20
CA ARG A 7 18.12 -33.30 -3.56
C ARG A 7 19.21 -32.54 -2.80
N ASP A 8 19.74 -31.48 -3.42
CA ASP A 8 20.67 -30.52 -2.82
C ASP A 8 20.18 -29.09 -3.09
N SER A 9 19.51 -28.50 -2.10
CA SER A 9 19.01 -27.12 -2.21
C SER A 9 20.12 -26.05 -2.16
N TYR A 10 21.34 -26.42 -1.75
CA TYR A 10 22.51 -25.53 -1.69
C TYR A 10 23.36 -25.58 -2.96
N ALA A 11 23.12 -26.54 -3.85
CA ALA A 11 23.74 -26.57 -5.16
C ALA A 11 23.45 -25.24 -5.90
N ARG A 12 24.53 -24.56 -6.31
CA ARG A 12 24.44 -23.27 -7.02
C ARG A 12 24.63 -23.41 -8.51
N GLU A 13 25.34 -24.45 -8.92
CA GLU A 13 25.60 -24.75 -10.32
C GLU A 13 25.56 -26.26 -10.55
N PHE A 14 25.23 -26.65 -11.77
CA PHE A 14 25.12 -28.04 -12.17
C PHE A 14 25.34 -28.18 -13.68
N THR A 15 26.20 -29.13 -14.08
CA THR A 15 26.41 -29.47 -15.49
C THR A 15 25.45 -30.58 -15.89
N THR A 16 24.67 -30.37 -16.95
CA THR A 16 23.67 -31.31 -17.46
C THR A 16 23.60 -31.27 -18.98
N THR A 17 22.78 -32.13 -19.60
CA THR A 17 22.59 -32.19 -21.06
C THR A 17 21.24 -31.61 -21.45
N VAL A 18 21.19 -30.91 -22.59
CA VAL A 18 19.93 -30.45 -23.20
C VAL A 18 19.22 -31.63 -23.85
N VAL A 19 18.01 -31.94 -23.41
CA VAL A 19 17.16 -33.00 -24.00
C VAL A 19 16.43 -32.47 -25.23
N SER A 20 15.83 -31.29 -25.13
CA SER A 20 15.10 -30.66 -26.24
C SER A 20 15.08 -29.15 -26.11
N CYS A 21 15.03 -28.46 -27.25
CA CYS A 21 14.83 -27.02 -27.33
C CYS A 21 13.83 -26.73 -28.45
N CYS A 22 12.69 -26.13 -28.12
CA CYS A 22 11.61 -25.86 -29.05
C CYS A 22 11.18 -24.40 -28.97
N PRO A 23 10.80 -23.73 -30.08
CA PRO A 23 10.20 -22.41 -30.03
C PRO A 23 8.99 -22.37 -29.09
N ALA A 24 8.88 -21.32 -28.28
CA ALA A 24 7.81 -21.15 -27.31
C ALA A 24 7.48 -19.65 -27.10
N GLU A 25 6.35 -19.39 -26.45
CA GLU A 25 5.92 -18.05 -26.08
C GLU A 25 5.67 -17.99 -24.56
N LEU A 26 6.10 -16.89 -23.93
CA LEU A 26 5.87 -16.62 -22.52
C LEU A 26 4.96 -15.39 -22.37
N GLN A 27 3.86 -15.54 -21.63
CA GLN A 27 3.04 -14.39 -21.24
C GLN A 27 3.68 -13.66 -20.07
N THR A 28 3.94 -12.37 -20.23
CA THR A 28 4.50 -11.50 -19.19
C THR A 28 3.57 -10.31 -18.92
N GLU A 29 3.73 -9.69 -17.75
CA GLU A 29 3.08 -8.40 -17.46
C GLU A 29 4.03 -7.26 -17.86
N GLY A 30 3.62 -6.47 -18.85
CA GLY A 30 4.35 -5.28 -19.29
C GLY A 30 4.30 -4.17 -18.24
N SER A 31 5.16 -3.16 -18.40
CA SER A 31 5.30 -2.02 -17.47
C SER A 31 3.99 -1.23 -17.25
N ASN A 32 3.07 -1.28 -18.20
CA ASN A 32 1.76 -0.63 -18.14
C ASN A 32 0.64 -1.54 -17.59
N GLY A 33 0.98 -2.73 -17.06
CA GLY A 33 0.02 -3.74 -16.62
C GLY A 33 -0.71 -4.46 -17.76
N LYS A 34 -0.31 -4.24 -19.02
CA LYS A 34 -0.84 -4.99 -20.18
C LYS A 34 -0.08 -6.30 -20.33
N LYS A 35 -0.79 -7.37 -20.72
CA LYS A 35 -0.15 -8.64 -21.07
C LYS A 35 0.70 -8.47 -22.33
N GLU A 36 1.95 -8.87 -22.26
CA GLU A 36 2.89 -8.94 -23.38
C GLU A 36 3.23 -10.41 -23.65
N VAL A 37 3.50 -10.75 -24.91
CA VAL A 37 3.90 -12.10 -25.32
C VAL A 37 5.35 -12.01 -25.78
N LEU A 38 6.22 -12.75 -25.11
CA LEU A 38 7.63 -12.83 -25.44
C LEU A 38 7.90 -14.13 -26.20
N SER A 39 8.38 -14.05 -27.44
CA SER A 39 8.85 -15.21 -28.18
C SER A 39 10.23 -15.64 -27.69
N GLY A 40 10.46 -16.95 -27.60
CA GLY A 40 11.71 -17.55 -27.16
C GLY A 40 11.70 -19.05 -27.37
N PHE A 41 12.32 -19.78 -26.45
CA PHE A 41 12.51 -21.21 -26.52
C PHE A 41 12.21 -21.87 -25.17
N GLN A 42 11.56 -23.02 -25.22
CA GLN A 42 11.40 -23.92 -24.10
C GLN A 42 12.50 -24.98 -24.16
N VAL A 43 13.32 -25.04 -23.11
CA VAL A 43 14.48 -25.90 -22.99
C VAL A 43 14.23 -26.92 -21.88
N VAL A 44 14.33 -28.19 -22.22
CA VAL A 44 14.25 -29.30 -21.27
C VAL A 44 15.66 -29.85 -21.07
N LEU A 45 16.06 -30.02 -19.82
CA LEU A 45 17.35 -30.56 -19.40
C LEU A 45 17.15 -31.96 -18.80
N GLU A 46 18.20 -32.79 -18.77
CA GLU A 46 18.14 -34.12 -18.16
C GLU A 46 17.85 -34.04 -16.64
N ASP A 47 18.45 -33.07 -15.95
CA ASP A 47 18.15 -32.71 -14.56
C ASP A 47 18.46 -31.21 -14.39
N THR A 48 18.00 -30.57 -13.31
CA THR A 48 18.17 -29.12 -13.14
C THR A 48 18.41 -28.69 -11.70
N VAL A 49 19.33 -27.73 -11.57
CA VAL A 49 19.55 -26.97 -10.33
C VAL A 49 18.59 -25.80 -10.19
N LEU A 50 17.72 -25.51 -11.16
CA LEU A 50 16.71 -24.47 -11.05
C LEU A 50 15.39 -25.10 -10.61
N PHE A 51 14.86 -24.66 -9.46
CA PHE A 51 13.58 -25.15 -8.96
C PHE A 51 12.47 -24.63 -9.88
N PRO A 52 11.63 -25.52 -10.44
CA PRO A 52 10.38 -25.07 -11.07
C PRO A 52 9.45 -24.50 -10.00
N GLU A 53 8.23 -24.13 -10.34
CA GLU A 53 7.24 -23.81 -9.29
C GLU A 53 6.70 -25.07 -8.57
N GLY A 54 6.34 -24.92 -7.30
CA GLY A 54 5.72 -26.01 -6.54
C GLY A 54 5.50 -25.71 -5.07
N GLY A 55 4.44 -26.26 -4.48
CA GLY A 55 4.18 -26.15 -3.03
C GLY A 55 3.93 -24.72 -2.52
N GLY A 56 3.62 -23.77 -3.40
CA GLY A 56 3.50 -22.34 -3.07
C GLY A 56 4.80 -21.55 -3.23
N GLN A 57 5.93 -22.22 -3.47
CA GLN A 57 7.21 -21.59 -3.77
C GLN A 57 7.27 -21.22 -5.27
N PRO A 58 7.59 -19.96 -5.61
CA PRO A 58 7.84 -19.54 -6.99
C PRO A 58 9.08 -20.18 -7.56
N ASP A 59 9.13 -20.23 -8.89
CA ASP A 59 10.27 -20.74 -9.63
C ASP A 59 11.54 -19.91 -9.45
N ASP A 60 12.68 -20.56 -9.66
CA ASP A 60 13.97 -19.89 -9.65
C ASP A 60 14.26 -19.12 -10.94
N ARG A 61 15.28 -18.27 -10.82
CA ARG A 61 15.92 -17.59 -11.94
C ARG A 61 17.38 -18.04 -11.98
N GLY A 62 18.05 -17.76 -13.10
CA GLY A 62 19.41 -18.19 -13.29
C GLY A 62 19.84 -18.11 -14.75
N THR A 63 20.86 -18.89 -15.08
CA THR A 63 21.38 -18.99 -16.45
C THR A 63 21.66 -20.43 -16.87
N ILE A 64 21.64 -20.67 -18.18
CA ILE A 64 22.14 -21.89 -18.83
C ILE A 64 23.21 -21.43 -19.84
N ASN A 65 24.49 -21.77 -19.64
CA ASN A 65 25.61 -21.22 -20.43
C ASN A 65 25.53 -19.68 -20.58
N ASP A 66 25.27 -18.98 -19.47
CA ASP A 66 25.11 -17.52 -19.39
C ASP A 66 23.89 -16.93 -20.13
N ILE A 67 23.05 -17.77 -20.73
CA ILE A 67 21.74 -17.38 -21.26
C ILE A 67 20.75 -17.29 -20.10
N SER A 68 20.10 -16.13 -19.93
CA SER A 68 19.12 -15.93 -18.85
C SER A 68 17.89 -16.83 -19.00
N VAL A 69 17.53 -17.49 -17.90
CA VAL A 69 16.29 -18.26 -17.76
C VAL A 69 15.22 -17.37 -17.12
N LEU A 70 14.15 -17.09 -17.87
CA LEU A 70 13.10 -16.14 -17.46
C LEU A 70 11.97 -16.80 -16.67
N ARG A 71 11.77 -18.11 -16.86
CA ARG A 71 10.72 -18.91 -16.20
C ARG A 71 11.15 -20.37 -16.17
N VAL A 72 10.82 -21.07 -15.08
CA VAL A 72 10.91 -22.52 -14.98
C VAL A 72 9.54 -23.06 -14.55
N THR A 73 8.90 -23.84 -15.41
CA THR A 73 7.58 -24.42 -15.14
C THR A 73 7.66 -25.94 -15.08
N ARG A 74 6.90 -26.54 -14.16
CA ARG A 74 6.83 -27.99 -14.05
C ARG A 74 5.80 -28.54 -15.04
N ARG A 75 6.18 -29.55 -15.82
CA ARG A 75 5.28 -30.33 -16.68
C ARG A 75 5.47 -31.81 -16.41
N GLY A 76 4.66 -32.35 -15.48
CA GLY A 76 4.81 -33.72 -15.00
C GLY A 76 6.17 -33.95 -14.32
N GLU A 77 6.98 -34.82 -14.91
CA GLU A 77 8.35 -35.13 -14.44
C GLU A 77 9.42 -34.20 -15.01
N GLN A 78 9.06 -33.29 -15.92
CA GLN A 78 9.99 -32.39 -16.61
C GLN A 78 9.94 -30.97 -16.04
N ALA A 79 11.08 -30.28 -16.14
CA ALA A 79 11.20 -28.85 -15.88
C ALA A 79 11.45 -28.12 -17.21
N ASP A 80 10.51 -27.24 -17.56
CA ASP A 80 10.53 -26.42 -18.77
C ASP A 80 11.21 -25.09 -18.46
N HIS A 81 12.39 -24.84 -19.04
CA HIS A 81 13.14 -23.59 -18.87
C HIS A 81 12.91 -22.67 -20.07
N PHE A 82 12.37 -21.48 -19.83
CA PHE A 82 12.17 -20.50 -20.90
C PHE A 82 13.40 -19.61 -21.07
N THR A 83 14.00 -19.63 -22.26
CA THR A 83 15.14 -18.80 -22.67
C THR A 83 14.81 -17.98 -23.91
N GLN A 84 15.50 -16.87 -24.15
CA GLN A 84 15.31 -16.07 -25.38
C GLN A 84 16.17 -16.55 -26.55
N THR A 85 17.21 -17.32 -26.27
CA THR A 85 18.10 -17.91 -27.28
C THR A 85 17.98 -19.43 -27.25
N PRO A 86 18.10 -20.09 -28.42
CA PRO A 86 18.04 -21.54 -28.48
C PRO A 86 19.30 -22.16 -27.89
N LEU A 87 19.19 -23.44 -27.54
CA LEU A 87 20.27 -24.30 -27.07
C LEU A 87 20.24 -25.60 -27.89
N ASP A 88 21.40 -26.13 -28.26
CA ASP A 88 21.46 -27.32 -29.12
C ASP A 88 21.11 -28.59 -28.33
N PRO A 89 20.09 -29.37 -28.72
CA PRO A 89 19.82 -30.68 -28.12
C PRO A 89 21.06 -31.59 -28.18
N GLY A 90 21.34 -32.29 -27.09
CA GLY A 90 22.51 -33.15 -26.90
C GLY A 90 23.78 -32.42 -26.42
N SER A 91 23.77 -31.08 -26.35
CA SER A 91 24.90 -30.33 -25.80
C SER A 91 24.94 -30.37 -24.27
N GLN A 92 26.16 -30.39 -23.71
CA GLN A 92 26.36 -30.18 -22.27
C GLN A 92 26.34 -28.69 -21.95
N VAL A 93 25.63 -28.33 -20.88
CA VAL A 93 25.42 -26.96 -20.45
C VAL A 93 25.66 -26.82 -18.95
N LEU A 94 26.20 -25.68 -18.54
CA LEU A 94 26.32 -25.29 -17.14
C LEU A 94 25.12 -24.43 -16.74
N VAL A 95 24.36 -24.92 -15.78
CA VAL A 95 23.22 -24.19 -15.19
C VAL A 95 23.68 -23.52 -13.91
N ARG A 96 23.35 -22.23 -13.72
CA ARG A 96 23.65 -21.47 -12.50
C ARG A 96 22.39 -20.83 -11.93
N VAL A 97 22.19 -20.92 -10.62
CA VAL A 97 21.05 -20.32 -9.92
C VAL A 97 21.31 -18.86 -9.56
N ASP A 98 20.29 -18.02 -9.64
CA ASP A 98 20.25 -16.76 -8.89
C ASP A 98 20.17 -17.07 -7.40
N TRP A 99 21.35 -17.10 -6.76
CA TRP A 99 21.46 -17.52 -5.37
C TRP A 99 20.75 -16.59 -4.39
N GLU A 100 20.67 -15.27 -4.65
CA GLU A 100 19.95 -14.35 -3.76
C GLU A 100 18.47 -14.71 -3.73
N ARG A 101 17.89 -14.96 -4.92
CA ARG A 101 16.49 -15.42 -5.04
C ARG A 101 16.27 -16.78 -4.39
N ARG A 102 17.11 -17.77 -4.72
CA ARG A 102 16.99 -19.13 -4.16
C ARG A 102 17.06 -19.12 -2.65
N PHE A 103 18.06 -18.44 -2.09
CA PHE A 103 18.25 -18.40 -0.64
C PHE A 103 17.11 -17.65 0.06
N ASP A 104 16.61 -16.56 -0.52
CA ASP A 104 15.39 -15.89 -0.03
C ASP A 104 14.19 -16.84 0.01
N HIS A 105 13.95 -17.59 -1.06
CA HIS A 105 12.86 -18.56 -1.12
C HIS A 105 13.00 -19.67 -0.08
N MET A 106 14.19 -20.26 0.07
CA MET A 106 14.47 -21.27 1.09
C MET A 106 14.20 -20.73 2.50
N GLN A 107 14.62 -19.49 2.79
CA GLN A 107 14.36 -18.85 4.07
C GLN A 107 12.86 -18.66 4.32
N GLN A 108 12.11 -18.15 3.34
CA GLN A 108 10.67 -17.94 3.51
C GLN A 108 9.91 -19.26 3.66
N HIS A 109 10.29 -20.28 2.90
CA HIS A 109 9.60 -21.57 2.89
C HIS A 109 9.86 -22.36 4.17
N SER A 110 11.12 -22.51 4.59
CA SER A 110 11.43 -23.13 5.89
C SER A 110 10.90 -22.31 7.06
N GLY A 111 10.89 -20.97 6.95
CA GLY A 111 10.24 -20.11 7.92
C GLY A 111 8.74 -20.38 8.04
N GLN A 112 8.05 -20.61 6.92
CA GLN A 112 6.64 -21.00 6.95
C GLN A 112 6.42 -22.33 7.67
N HIS A 113 7.19 -23.37 7.36
CA HIS A 113 7.07 -24.68 8.02
C HIS A 113 7.23 -24.56 9.54
N LEU A 114 8.26 -23.83 9.97
CA LEU A 114 8.52 -23.59 11.39
C LEU A 114 7.37 -22.85 12.08
N ILE A 115 6.84 -21.78 11.47
CA ILE A 115 5.71 -21.02 12.04
C ILE A 115 4.46 -21.89 12.10
N THR A 116 4.15 -22.64 11.04
CA THR A 116 2.99 -23.53 11.00
C THR A 116 3.05 -24.58 12.10
N ALA A 117 4.19 -25.24 12.28
CA ALA A 117 4.38 -26.25 13.31
C ALA A 117 4.22 -25.66 14.72
N VAL A 118 4.83 -24.50 14.98
CA VAL A 118 4.74 -23.81 16.28
C VAL A 118 3.31 -23.35 16.58
N ALA A 119 2.61 -22.77 15.60
CA ALA A 119 1.23 -22.31 15.76
C ALA A 119 0.26 -23.47 16.06
N ASP A 120 0.43 -24.60 15.39
CA ASP A 120 -0.35 -25.82 15.66
C ASP A 120 -0.01 -26.43 17.03
N HIS A 121 1.28 -26.49 17.38
CA HIS A 121 1.71 -27.03 18.65
C HIS A 121 1.16 -26.23 19.83
N LEU A 122 1.38 -24.91 19.84
CA LEU A 122 1.01 -24.02 20.95
C LEU A 122 -0.50 -23.79 21.05
N PHE A 123 -1.19 -23.65 19.92
CA PHE A 123 -2.56 -23.13 19.89
C PHE A 123 -3.54 -23.94 19.04
N LYS A 124 -3.11 -25.07 18.45
CA LYS A 124 -3.93 -25.90 17.53
C LYS A 124 -4.45 -25.14 16.30
N LEU A 125 -3.70 -24.13 15.87
CA LEU A 125 -4.04 -23.31 14.71
C LEU A 125 -3.55 -23.99 13.43
N LYS A 126 -4.49 -24.64 12.72
CA LYS A 126 -4.19 -25.34 11.46
C LYS A 126 -3.96 -24.36 10.32
N THR A 127 -2.97 -24.65 9.48
CA THR A 127 -2.70 -23.89 8.26
C THR A 127 -3.60 -24.35 7.11
N THR A 128 -4.34 -23.42 6.52
CA THR A 128 -5.33 -23.67 5.45
C THR A 128 -4.88 -23.18 4.08
N SER A 129 -3.90 -22.30 4.01
CA SER A 129 -3.12 -21.94 2.82
C SER A 129 -1.89 -21.13 3.24
N TRP A 130 -0.95 -20.94 2.32
CA TRP A 130 0.15 -20.00 2.51
C TRP A 130 0.51 -19.38 1.16
N GLU A 131 1.21 -18.25 1.22
CA GLU A 131 1.67 -17.52 0.04
C GLU A 131 3.10 -17.00 0.29
N LEU A 132 4.01 -17.30 -0.63
CA LEU A 132 5.31 -16.66 -0.73
C LEU A 132 5.19 -15.44 -1.64
N GLY A 133 4.75 -14.32 -1.07
CA GLY A 133 4.62 -13.06 -1.79
C GLY A 133 5.98 -12.42 -2.10
N ARG A 134 6.00 -11.48 -3.04
CA ARG A 134 7.22 -10.79 -3.51
C ARG A 134 7.97 -10.07 -2.39
N PHE A 135 7.25 -9.45 -1.46
CA PHE A 135 7.84 -8.64 -0.38
C PHE A 135 7.59 -9.21 1.02
N ARG A 136 6.47 -9.91 1.20
CA ARG A 136 6.03 -10.49 2.48
C ARG A 136 5.37 -11.83 2.21
N SER A 137 5.47 -12.73 3.18
CA SER A 137 4.83 -14.04 3.12
C SER A 137 3.65 -14.08 4.08
N ALA A 138 2.66 -14.92 3.79
CA ALA A 138 1.45 -15.04 4.57
C ALA A 138 1.10 -16.51 4.84
N ILE A 139 0.63 -16.81 6.04
CA ILE A 139 0.10 -18.12 6.43
C ILE A 139 -1.36 -17.94 6.84
N GLU A 140 -2.30 -18.54 6.12
CA GLU A 140 -3.72 -18.49 6.46
C GLU A 140 -4.04 -19.57 7.50
N LEU A 141 -4.36 -19.16 8.73
CA LEU A 141 -4.71 -20.02 9.85
C LEU A 141 -6.23 -20.17 9.98
N ASP A 142 -6.69 -21.35 10.39
CA ASP A 142 -8.11 -21.68 10.59
C ASP A 142 -8.69 -21.07 11.88
N THR A 143 -8.63 -19.74 11.97
CA THR A 143 -9.16 -18.96 13.09
C THR A 143 -9.62 -17.58 12.61
N PRO A 144 -10.72 -17.02 13.14
CA PRO A 144 -11.19 -15.68 12.78
C PRO A 144 -10.26 -14.55 13.21
N SER A 145 -9.45 -14.78 14.25
CA SER A 145 -8.56 -13.77 14.82
C SER A 145 -7.45 -14.40 15.66
N MET A 146 -6.40 -13.62 15.94
CA MET A 146 -5.36 -13.96 16.90
C MET A 146 -5.14 -12.78 17.85
N THR A 147 -4.84 -13.08 19.11
CA THR A 147 -4.46 -12.04 20.08
C THR A 147 -3.00 -11.62 19.87
N ALA A 148 -2.63 -10.43 20.37
CA ALA A 148 -1.25 -9.96 20.30
C ALA A 148 -0.29 -10.90 21.05
N GLU A 149 -0.75 -11.48 22.16
CA GLU A 149 0.01 -12.43 22.98
C GLU A 149 0.27 -13.74 22.24
N GLN A 150 -0.72 -14.25 21.49
CA GLN A 150 -0.54 -15.45 20.66
C GLN A 150 0.50 -15.21 19.56
N VAL A 151 0.41 -14.06 18.88
CA VAL A 151 1.37 -13.66 17.85
C VAL A 151 2.78 -13.55 18.43
N ALA A 152 2.93 -12.90 19.59
CA ALA A 152 4.21 -12.75 20.27
C ALA A 152 4.79 -14.10 20.73
N ALA A 153 3.97 -15.00 21.27
CA ALA A 153 4.39 -16.32 21.71
C ALA A 153 4.90 -17.19 20.53
N ILE A 154 4.22 -17.14 19.38
CA ILE A 154 4.69 -17.81 18.16
C ILE A 154 6.02 -17.21 17.72
N GLU A 155 6.12 -15.88 17.59
CA GLU A 155 7.37 -15.21 17.18
C GLU A 155 8.55 -15.56 18.10
N GLN A 156 8.31 -15.59 19.40
CA GLN A 156 9.34 -15.97 20.37
C GLN A 156 9.80 -17.42 20.15
N SER A 157 8.87 -18.36 20.10
CA SER A 157 9.19 -19.79 19.99
C SER A 157 9.88 -20.15 18.68
N VAL A 158 9.49 -19.55 17.55
CA VAL A 158 10.19 -19.79 16.27
C VAL A 158 11.62 -19.26 16.31
N ASN A 159 11.86 -18.10 16.92
CA ASN A 159 13.22 -17.55 17.03
C ASN A 159 14.07 -18.28 18.07
N GLU A 160 13.47 -18.90 19.10
CA GLU A 160 14.17 -19.83 19.99
C GLU A 160 14.70 -21.04 19.21
N LYS A 161 13.84 -21.69 18.43
CA LYS A 161 14.23 -22.85 17.59
C LYS A 161 15.30 -22.51 16.54
N ILE A 162 15.28 -21.30 16.00
CA ILE A 162 16.36 -20.80 15.12
C ILE A 162 17.69 -20.73 15.87
N ARG A 163 17.69 -20.22 17.11
CA ARG A 163 18.90 -20.16 17.96
C ARG A 163 19.39 -21.53 18.42
N ASP A 164 18.50 -22.50 18.51
CA ASP A 164 18.85 -23.89 18.82
C ASP A 164 19.59 -24.59 17.66
N ARG A 165 19.57 -23.99 16.45
CA ARG A 165 20.27 -24.48 15.24
C ARG A 165 19.81 -25.88 14.85
N LEU A 166 18.50 -26.11 14.88
CA LEU A 166 17.94 -27.43 14.57
C LEU A 166 18.19 -27.79 13.09
N PRO A 167 18.68 -29.00 12.80
CA PRO A 167 18.81 -29.50 11.43
C PRO A 167 17.47 -29.56 10.70
N VAL A 168 17.52 -29.31 9.39
CA VAL A 168 16.41 -29.49 8.47
C VAL A 168 16.84 -30.49 7.41
N ASN A 169 16.24 -31.66 7.44
CA ASN A 169 16.63 -32.81 6.63
C ASN A 169 15.56 -33.11 5.58
N VAL A 170 16.00 -33.56 4.41
CA VAL A 170 15.12 -34.06 3.36
C VAL A 170 15.24 -35.58 3.32
N ARG A 171 14.10 -36.26 3.37
CA ARG A 171 13.99 -37.72 3.23
C ARG A 171 13.06 -38.06 2.07
N GLU A 172 13.32 -39.20 1.44
CA GLU A 172 12.40 -39.83 0.51
C GLU A 172 11.85 -41.09 1.19
N LEU A 173 10.53 -41.18 1.29
CA LEU A 173 9.83 -42.35 1.82
C LEU A 173 9.16 -43.10 0.67
N SER A 174 9.11 -44.44 0.74
CA SER A 174 8.28 -45.21 -0.17
C SER A 174 6.79 -45.04 0.20
N LEU A 175 5.89 -45.25 -0.76
CA LEU A 175 4.44 -45.07 -0.53
C LEU A 175 3.88 -46.02 0.54
N ASP A 176 4.51 -47.18 0.71
CA ASP A 176 4.18 -48.22 1.68
C ASP A 176 4.91 -48.06 3.02
N ASP A 177 5.74 -47.00 3.17
CA ASP A 177 6.44 -46.74 4.42
C ASP A 177 5.43 -46.34 5.52
N PRO A 178 5.39 -47.04 6.67
CA PRO A 178 4.47 -46.71 7.76
C PRO A 178 4.70 -45.32 8.35
N GLU A 179 5.88 -44.70 8.18
CA GLU A 179 6.12 -43.31 8.58
C GLU A 179 5.23 -42.32 7.83
N VAL A 180 4.74 -42.66 6.63
CA VAL A 180 3.89 -41.77 5.80
C VAL A 180 2.64 -41.31 6.54
N GLU A 181 2.04 -42.14 7.39
CA GLU A 181 0.87 -41.79 8.21
C GLU A 181 1.19 -40.71 9.27
N GLN A 182 2.46 -40.57 9.65
CA GLN A 182 2.93 -39.60 10.65
C GLN A 182 3.36 -38.27 10.02
N VAL A 183 3.50 -38.21 8.70
CA VAL A 183 3.92 -36.99 8.00
C VAL A 183 2.74 -36.05 7.83
N SER A 184 2.91 -34.81 8.27
CA SER A 184 1.92 -33.75 8.08
C SER A 184 1.85 -33.34 6.60
N GLY A 185 0.68 -32.97 6.10
CA GLY A 185 0.52 -32.58 4.70
C GLY A 185 -0.92 -32.60 4.23
N ARG A 186 -1.13 -32.21 2.97
CA ARG A 186 -2.45 -32.25 2.31
C ARG A 186 -2.70 -33.54 1.51
N GLY A 187 -1.90 -34.57 1.77
CA GLY A 187 -1.83 -35.75 0.91
C GLY A 187 -1.05 -35.48 -0.38
N LEU A 188 -0.96 -36.52 -1.20
CA LEU A 188 -0.30 -36.51 -2.49
C LEU A 188 -1.31 -36.15 -3.59
N PRO A 189 -0.89 -35.44 -4.66
CA PRO A 189 -1.68 -35.30 -5.88
C PRO A 189 -2.02 -36.66 -6.51
N ASP A 190 -3.16 -36.75 -7.22
CA ASP A 190 -3.59 -37.97 -7.92
C ASP A 190 -2.58 -38.47 -8.97
N ASP A 191 -1.78 -37.56 -9.54
CA ASP A 191 -0.74 -37.83 -10.54
C ASP A 191 0.65 -38.04 -9.93
N HIS A 192 0.76 -38.20 -8.61
CA HIS A 192 2.05 -38.41 -7.95
C HIS A 192 2.71 -39.72 -8.39
N ALA A 193 3.97 -39.61 -8.85
CA ALA A 193 4.81 -40.74 -9.19
C ALA A 193 6.16 -40.69 -8.47
N GLY A 194 6.56 -41.82 -7.89
CA GLY A 194 7.82 -42.01 -7.18
C GLY A 194 7.69 -41.93 -5.66
N PRO A 195 8.81 -41.72 -4.94
CA PRO A 195 8.81 -41.61 -3.50
C PRO A 195 8.23 -40.28 -3.00
N ILE A 196 7.74 -40.29 -1.77
CA ILE A 196 7.24 -39.10 -1.06
C ILE A 196 8.43 -38.34 -0.51
N ARG A 197 8.59 -37.09 -0.96
CA ARG A 197 9.59 -36.18 -0.40
C ARG A 197 9.07 -35.54 0.89
N VAL A 198 9.80 -35.77 1.97
CA VAL A 198 9.48 -35.28 3.32
C VAL A 198 10.58 -34.33 3.78
N VAL A 199 10.17 -33.17 4.27
CA VAL A 199 11.04 -32.18 4.90
C VAL A 199 10.83 -32.28 6.41
N ASN A 200 11.89 -32.59 7.12
CA ASN A 200 11.89 -32.78 8.56
C ASN A 200 12.68 -31.68 9.24
N ILE A 201 12.01 -30.91 10.11
CA ILE A 201 12.67 -30.03 11.07
C ILE A 201 12.83 -30.84 12.35
N GLU A 202 14.07 -31.18 12.70
CA GLU A 202 14.36 -32.15 13.75
C GLU A 202 13.67 -31.77 15.08
N GLY A 203 12.87 -32.69 15.62
CA GLY A 203 12.14 -32.50 16.87
C GLY A 203 10.97 -31.48 16.82
N VAL A 204 10.60 -30.99 15.63
CA VAL A 204 9.55 -29.96 15.47
C VAL A 204 8.43 -30.43 14.54
N ASP A 205 8.76 -30.80 13.32
CA ASP A 205 7.77 -31.13 12.28
C ASP A 205 8.36 -32.06 11.23
N SER A 206 7.48 -32.81 10.57
CA SER A 206 7.81 -33.65 9.42
C SER A 206 6.68 -33.48 8.40
N ASN A 207 6.98 -32.86 7.27
CA ASN A 207 5.95 -32.41 6.32
C ASN A 207 6.23 -32.85 4.88
N MET A 208 5.19 -33.28 4.16
CA MET A 208 5.28 -33.58 2.73
C MET A 208 5.47 -32.29 1.94
N CYS A 209 6.65 -32.07 1.37
CA CYS A 209 6.95 -30.85 0.65
C CYS A 209 7.91 -31.06 -0.51
N CYS A 210 7.60 -30.42 -1.64
CA CYS A 210 8.44 -30.43 -2.83
C CYS A 210 9.39 -29.22 -2.94
N GLY A 211 9.25 -28.20 -2.10
CA GLY A 211 10.06 -26.98 -2.21
C GLY A 211 11.51 -27.14 -1.79
N THR A 212 12.30 -26.10 -2.01
CA THR A 212 13.69 -26.01 -1.52
C THR A 212 13.70 -25.46 -0.11
N HIS A 213 14.59 -25.98 0.74
CA HIS A 213 14.65 -25.62 2.15
C HIS A 213 16.10 -25.33 2.58
N VAL A 214 16.25 -24.49 3.61
CA VAL A 214 17.52 -24.41 4.34
C VAL A 214 17.83 -25.75 4.99
N SER A 215 19.10 -26.06 5.24
CA SER A 215 19.56 -27.31 5.89
C SER A 215 19.68 -27.18 7.41
N ASN A 216 19.62 -25.95 7.94
CA ASN A 216 19.59 -25.66 9.35
C ASN A 216 18.73 -24.44 9.62
N LEU A 217 17.97 -24.44 10.73
CA LEU A 217 17.16 -23.29 11.10
C LEU A 217 17.98 -22.02 11.34
N SER A 218 19.28 -22.12 11.67
CA SER A 218 20.15 -20.96 11.83
C SER A 218 20.26 -20.11 10.56
N ASP A 219 20.10 -20.72 9.39
CA ASP A 219 20.13 -20.00 8.11
C ASP A 219 18.91 -19.11 7.89
N LEU A 220 17.84 -19.27 8.68
CA LEU A 220 16.72 -18.33 8.72
C LEU A 220 17.12 -16.99 9.35
N GLN A 221 18.20 -16.95 10.13
CA GLN A 221 18.71 -15.80 10.90
C GLN A 221 17.73 -15.26 11.95
N VAL A 222 16.57 -14.81 11.50
CA VAL A 222 15.48 -14.24 12.29
C VAL A 222 14.17 -14.41 11.52
N ILE A 223 13.08 -14.62 12.24
CA ILE A 223 11.73 -14.47 11.73
C ILE A 223 11.07 -13.28 12.43
N LYS A 224 10.44 -12.40 11.64
CA LYS A 224 9.60 -11.32 12.16
C LYS A 224 8.16 -11.53 11.69
N ILE A 225 7.23 -11.60 12.63
CA ILE A 225 5.79 -11.55 12.36
C ILE A 225 5.37 -10.08 12.39
N LEU A 226 4.86 -9.60 11.25
CA LEU A 226 4.46 -8.20 11.08
C LEU A 226 3.07 -7.92 11.67
N GLY A 227 2.26 -8.96 11.85
CA GLY A 227 0.92 -8.87 12.39
C GLY A 227 -0.04 -9.80 11.66
N THR A 228 -1.33 -9.49 11.74
CA THR A 228 -2.39 -10.26 11.13
C THR A 228 -3.23 -9.42 10.18
N GLU A 229 -3.69 -10.05 9.10
CA GLU A 229 -4.67 -9.51 8.16
C GLU A 229 -5.88 -10.44 8.08
N LYS A 230 -7.05 -9.91 7.70
CA LYS A 230 -8.25 -10.74 7.51
C LYS A 230 -8.05 -11.70 6.34
N GLY A 231 -8.19 -13.00 6.60
CA GLY A 231 -8.14 -14.06 5.59
C GLY A 231 -9.51 -14.35 4.95
N LYS A 232 -9.57 -15.39 4.13
CA LYS A 232 -10.81 -15.81 3.44
C LYS A 232 -11.72 -16.56 4.42
N LYS A 233 -13.05 -16.42 4.28
CA LYS A 233 -14.04 -17.27 4.98
C LYS A 233 -13.78 -17.46 6.49
N ASN A 234 -13.72 -16.37 7.25
CA ASN A 234 -13.53 -16.40 8.72
C ASN A 234 -12.16 -16.96 9.18
N ARG A 235 -11.09 -16.67 8.41
CA ARG A 235 -9.70 -17.05 8.69
C ARG A 235 -8.82 -15.83 8.88
N THR A 236 -7.58 -16.05 9.31
CA THR A 236 -6.59 -14.99 9.58
C THR A 236 -5.29 -15.27 8.84
N ASN A 237 -4.76 -14.26 8.16
CA ASN A 237 -3.44 -14.32 7.55
C ASN A 237 -2.40 -13.80 8.53
N LEU A 238 -1.47 -14.65 8.93
CA LEU A 238 -0.29 -14.27 9.70
C LEU A 238 0.80 -13.82 8.73
N ILE A 239 1.18 -12.55 8.79
CA ILE A 239 2.14 -11.95 7.85
C ILE A 239 3.54 -12.01 8.47
N PHE A 240 4.51 -12.56 7.74
CA PHE A 240 5.87 -12.73 8.24
C PHE A 240 6.95 -12.44 7.20
N LEU A 241 8.17 -12.24 7.72
CA LEU A 241 9.43 -12.13 6.99
C LEU A 241 10.46 -13.06 7.64
N SER A 242 11.33 -13.68 6.84
CA SER A 242 12.49 -14.42 7.33
C SER A 242 13.79 -13.91 6.70
N GLY A 243 14.88 -13.99 7.45
CA GLY A 243 16.24 -13.79 6.94
C GLY A 243 16.50 -12.40 6.39
N ASN A 244 17.06 -12.33 5.18
CA ASN A 244 17.47 -11.08 4.55
C ASN A 244 16.29 -10.10 4.35
N ARG A 245 15.05 -10.59 4.27
CA ARG A 245 13.86 -9.71 4.23
C ARG A 245 13.70 -8.90 5.52
N VAL A 246 14.00 -9.49 6.68
CA VAL A 246 13.96 -8.79 7.98
C VAL A 246 15.05 -7.73 8.04
N LEU A 247 16.26 -8.03 7.56
CA LEU A 247 17.37 -7.06 7.52
C LEU A 247 17.04 -5.86 6.62
N LYS A 248 16.54 -6.11 5.39
CA LYS A 248 16.09 -5.06 4.46
C LYS A 248 14.92 -4.24 5.03
N TRP A 249 14.01 -4.89 5.76
CA TRP A 249 12.90 -4.20 6.44
C TRP A 249 13.41 -3.32 7.59
N MET A 250 14.34 -3.81 8.41
CA MET A 250 14.95 -3.06 9.51
C MET A 250 15.72 -1.84 9.01
N GLU A 251 16.49 -1.98 7.94
CA GLU A 251 17.19 -0.86 7.29
C GLU A 251 16.22 0.24 6.85
N ARG A 252 15.11 -0.13 6.19
CA ARG A 252 14.07 0.81 5.78
C ARG A 252 13.37 1.47 6.97
N SER A 253 13.07 0.70 8.01
CA SER A 253 12.42 1.21 9.23
C SER A 253 13.33 2.21 9.94
N HIS A 254 14.60 1.89 10.09
CA HIS A 254 15.61 2.78 10.66
C HIS A 254 15.81 4.05 9.83
N GLY A 255 15.84 3.92 8.50
CA GLY A 255 15.90 5.08 7.59
C GLY A 255 14.70 6.01 7.76
N THR A 256 13.50 5.44 7.93
CA THR A 256 12.27 6.20 8.20
C THR A 256 12.32 6.90 9.56
N GLU A 257 12.79 6.20 10.60
CA GLU A 257 12.96 6.79 11.94
C GLU A 257 13.95 7.96 11.91
N LYS A 258 15.10 7.82 11.26
CA LYS A 258 16.07 8.92 11.10
C LYS A 258 15.47 10.12 10.38
N ALA A 259 14.68 9.90 9.34
CA ALA A 259 13.99 10.98 8.63
C ALA A 259 12.99 11.70 9.56
N LEU A 260 12.26 10.96 10.40
CA LEU A 260 11.36 11.55 11.40
C LEU A 260 12.11 12.34 12.48
N THR A 261 13.25 11.85 12.96
CA THR A 261 14.10 12.55 13.92
C THR A 261 14.56 13.90 13.36
N ALA A 262 14.95 13.95 12.08
CA ALA A 262 15.31 15.20 11.41
C ALA A 262 14.13 16.17 11.26
N LEU A 263 12.94 15.68 10.93
CA LEU A 263 11.73 16.49 10.77
C LEU A 263 11.18 17.04 12.09
N LEU A 264 11.11 16.18 13.11
CA LEU A 264 10.49 16.47 14.41
C LEU A 264 11.47 17.12 15.39
N LYS A 265 12.78 17.03 15.11
CA LYS A 265 13.87 17.59 15.95
C LYS A 265 13.83 17.06 17.39
N CYS A 266 13.48 15.79 17.56
CA CYS A 266 13.46 15.09 18.84
C CYS A 266 13.97 13.64 18.66
N GLY A 267 14.24 12.95 19.76
CA GLY A 267 14.62 11.54 19.74
C GLY A 267 13.48 10.64 19.22
N ALA A 268 13.84 9.42 18.81
CA ALA A 268 12.88 8.45 18.27
C ALA A 268 11.74 8.09 19.25
N GLU A 269 12.09 7.93 20.53
CA GLU A 269 11.15 7.69 21.64
C GLU A 269 10.09 8.80 21.76
N ASP A 270 10.41 10.03 21.35
CA ASP A 270 9.53 11.19 21.44
C ASP A 270 8.68 11.42 20.18
N HIS A 271 8.91 10.67 19.09
CA HIS A 271 8.25 10.94 17.80
C HIS A 271 6.73 10.99 17.92
N VAL A 272 6.13 10.01 18.62
CA VAL A 272 4.67 9.94 18.80
C VAL A 272 4.15 11.16 19.54
N GLU A 273 4.83 11.57 20.61
CA GLU A 273 4.43 12.71 21.41
C GLU A 273 4.64 14.04 20.66
N ALA A 274 5.73 14.17 19.91
CA ALA A 274 5.99 15.31 19.03
C ALA A 274 4.89 15.46 17.96
N VAL A 275 4.46 14.36 17.33
CA VAL A 275 3.36 14.38 16.36
C VAL A 275 2.04 14.77 17.02
N LYS A 276 1.71 14.23 18.21
CA LYS A 276 0.51 14.62 18.96
C LYS A 276 0.52 16.12 19.29
N LYS A 277 1.65 16.66 19.75
CA LYS A 277 1.82 18.10 20.02
C LYS A 277 1.65 18.94 18.76
N LEU A 278 2.18 18.50 17.61
CA LEU A 278 2.01 19.18 16.32
C LEU A 278 0.54 19.19 15.87
N GLN A 279 -0.17 18.07 15.99
CA GLN A 279 -1.60 17.97 15.67
C GLN A 279 -2.45 18.86 16.56
N ASN A 280 -2.17 18.88 17.87
CA ASN A 280 -2.87 19.76 18.82
C ASN A 280 -2.59 21.24 18.55
N SER A 281 -1.33 21.59 18.28
CA SER A 281 -0.93 22.96 17.92
C SER A 281 -1.63 23.42 16.63
N THR A 282 -1.73 22.54 15.63
CA THR A 282 -2.45 22.83 14.37
C THR A 282 -3.93 23.13 14.62
N LYS A 283 -4.61 22.32 15.46
CA LYS A 283 -6.01 22.56 15.85
C LYS A 283 -6.19 23.89 16.58
N ILE A 284 -5.28 24.23 17.51
CA ILE A 284 -5.31 25.50 18.24
C ILE A 284 -5.10 26.69 17.29
N LEU A 285 -4.12 26.61 16.38
CA LEU A 285 -3.85 27.64 15.37
C LEU A 285 -5.05 27.86 14.45
N GLN A 286 -5.73 26.80 14.01
CA GLN A 286 -6.95 26.91 13.21
C GLN A 286 -8.07 27.61 13.97
N LYS A 287 -8.28 27.28 15.25
CA LYS A 287 -9.28 27.94 16.11
C LYS A 287 -8.94 29.42 16.31
N ASN A 288 -7.67 29.73 16.59
CA ASN A 288 -7.21 31.10 16.76
C ASN A 288 -7.35 31.91 15.47
N ASN A 289 -7.05 31.31 14.31
CA ASN A 289 -7.25 31.95 13.01
C ASN A 289 -8.71 32.34 12.79
N LEU A 290 -9.67 31.45 13.08
CA LEU A 290 -11.10 31.76 12.99
C LEU A 290 -11.51 32.89 13.96
N ASN A 291 -11.02 32.88 15.20
CA ASN A 291 -11.30 33.96 16.16
C ASN A 291 -10.73 35.31 15.69
N LEU A 292 -9.48 35.33 15.23
CA LEU A 292 -8.86 36.55 14.68
C LEU A 292 -9.59 37.04 13.43
N LEU A 293 -10.10 36.13 12.59
CA LEU A 293 -10.92 36.47 11.43
C LEU A 293 -12.23 37.15 11.86
N ARG A 294 -12.86 36.69 12.95
CA ARG A 294 -14.05 37.32 13.54
C ARG A 294 -13.76 38.70 14.11
N ASP A 295 -12.70 38.84 14.91
CA ASP A 295 -12.30 40.14 15.49
C ASP A 295 -11.97 41.15 14.39
N LEU A 296 -11.25 40.70 13.35
CA LEU A 296 -10.95 41.49 12.16
C LEU A 296 -12.23 41.90 11.42
N ALA A 297 -13.22 41.01 11.28
CA ALA A 297 -14.51 41.33 10.67
C ALA A 297 -15.23 42.46 11.42
N VAL A 298 -15.26 42.42 12.76
CA VAL A 298 -15.84 43.48 13.61
C VAL A 298 -15.09 44.79 13.44
N HIS A 299 -13.75 44.77 13.49
CA HIS A 299 -12.93 45.97 13.30
C HIS A 299 -13.10 46.60 11.91
N ILE A 300 -13.11 45.79 10.85
CA ILE A 300 -13.36 46.26 9.48
C ILE A 300 -14.76 46.89 9.40
N ALA A 301 -15.77 46.24 9.98
CA ALA A 301 -17.13 46.77 9.97
C ALA A 301 -17.25 48.12 10.68
N HIS A 302 -16.65 48.28 11.87
CA HIS A 302 -16.60 49.57 12.57
C HIS A 302 -15.85 50.65 11.77
N SER A 303 -14.73 50.29 11.13
CA SER A 303 -13.97 51.23 10.29
C SER A 303 -14.79 51.67 9.07
N LEU A 304 -15.52 50.75 8.43
CA LEU A 304 -16.39 51.05 7.30
C LEU A 304 -17.57 51.93 7.75
N ARG A 305 -18.19 51.61 8.89
CA ARG A 305 -19.30 52.38 9.48
C ARG A 305 -18.95 53.84 9.78
N ASN A 306 -17.70 54.10 10.18
CA ASN A 306 -17.20 55.44 10.50
C ASN A 306 -16.64 56.18 9.27
N SER A 307 -16.64 55.57 8.08
CA SER A 307 -16.19 56.22 6.85
C SER A 307 -17.29 57.13 6.28
N PRO A 308 -16.99 58.40 5.92
CA PRO A 308 -18.01 59.41 5.66
C PRO A 308 -18.75 59.35 4.31
N ASP A 309 -18.42 58.43 3.40
CA ASP A 309 -19.13 58.28 2.12
C ASP A 309 -18.91 56.88 1.51
N TRP A 310 -19.99 56.15 1.25
CA TRP A 310 -19.95 54.82 0.60
C TRP A 310 -20.39 54.85 -0.86
N GLY A 311 -20.78 56.00 -1.42
CA GLY A 311 -21.36 56.07 -2.76
C GLY A 311 -22.55 55.10 -2.95
N GLY A 312 -23.28 54.81 -1.87
CA GLY A 312 -24.41 53.88 -1.80
C GLY A 312 -24.10 52.38 -1.77
N VAL A 313 -22.84 51.94 -1.97
CA VAL A 313 -22.45 50.52 -1.88
C VAL A 313 -21.15 50.29 -1.13
N VAL A 314 -21.18 49.44 -0.11
CA VAL A 314 -20.00 48.95 0.58
C VAL A 314 -19.50 47.70 -0.12
N ILE A 315 -18.27 47.72 -0.61
CA ILE A 315 -17.65 46.58 -1.30
C ILE A 315 -16.42 46.13 -0.54
N LEU A 316 -16.38 44.84 -0.22
CA LEU A 316 -15.22 44.25 0.45
C LEU A 316 -14.91 42.86 -0.12
N HIS A 317 -13.64 42.64 -0.40
CA HIS A 317 -13.11 41.33 -0.73
C HIS A 317 -12.07 40.92 0.31
N ARG A 318 -12.14 39.68 0.82
CA ARG A 318 -11.11 39.10 1.67
C ARG A 318 -10.84 37.66 1.29
N LYS A 319 -9.64 37.39 0.74
CA LYS A 319 -9.25 36.05 0.32
C LYS A 319 -9.37 35.01 1.43
N GLU A 320 -8.92 35.34 2.64
CA GLU A 320 -8.91 34.43 3.80
C GLU A 320 -10.25 34.40 4.56
N GLY A 321 -11.23 35.19 4.13
CA GLY A 321 -12.53 35.25 4.76
C GLY A 321 -13.34 33.96 4.55
N ASP A 322 -14.33 33.75 5.40
CA ASP A 322 -15.34 32.71 5.23
C ASP A 322 -16.75 33.31 5.25
N SER A 323 -17.76 32.43 5.30
CA SER A 323 -19.16 32.89 5.39
C SER A 323 -19.40 33.69 6.67
N GLU A 324 -18.81 33.29 7.79
CA GLU A 324 -19.01 33.95 9.07
C GLU A 324 -18.40 35.36 9.07
N PHE A 325 -17.20 35.53 8.52
CA PHE A 325 -16.56 36.82 8.28
C PHE A 325 -17.48 37.80 7.55
N MET A 326 -18.04 37.39 6.40
CA MET A 326 -18.96 38.24 5.64
C MET A 326 -20.24 38.54 6.44
N ASN A 327 -20.76 37.56 7.16
CA ASN A 327 -21.99 37.73 7.93
C ASN A 327 -21.81 38.69 9.11
N ILE A 328 -20.67 38.66 9.81
CA ILE A 328 -20.32 39.61 10.87
C ILE A 328 -20.28 41.02 10.29
N ILE A 329 -19.57 41.25 9.18
CA ILE A 329 -19.47 42.58 8.57
C ILE A 329 -20.85 43.12 8.17
N ALA A 330 -21.67 42.31 7.51
CA ALA A 330 -23.01 42.72 7.11
C ALA A 330 -23.93 43.03 8.31
N ASN A 331 -23.76 42.35 9.44
CA ASN A 331 -24.54 42.61 10.66
C ASN A 331 -24.08 43.89 11.39
N GLU A 332 -22.77 44.10 11.50
CA GLU A 332 -22.18 45.23 12.24
C GLU A 332 -22.34 46.58 11.51
N ILE A 333 -22.26 46.59 10.18
CA ILE A 333 -22.51 47.80 9.38
C ILE A 333 -24.00 48.16 9.38
N GLY A 334 -24.88 47.15 9.37
CA GLY A 334 -26.30 47.32 9.07
C GLY A 334 -26.55 47.43 7.57
N SER A 335 -27.69 46.92 7.11
CA SER A 335 -27.99 46.76 5.67
C SER A 335 -29.36 47.28 5.26
N GLU A 336 -29.98 48.13 6.09
CA GLU A 336 -31.35 48.57 5.84
C GLU A 336 -31.44 49.61 4.70
N GLU A 337 -30.43 50.47 4.56
CA GLU A 337 -30.43 51.57 3.57
C GLU A 337 -29.24 51.50 2.59
N THR A 338 -28.24 50.67 2.86
CA THR A 338 -27.00 50.58 2.06
C THR A 338 -26.81 49.18 1.51
N LEU A 339 -26.44 49.07 0.23
CA LEU A 339 -26.05 47.80 -0.37
C LEU A 339 -24.64 47.40 0.10
N LEU A 340 -24.47 46.15 0.52
CA LEU A 340 -23.18 45.56 0.86
C LEU A 340 -22.89 44.39 -0.06
N PHE A 341 -21.76 44.44 -0.74
CA PHE A 341 -21.25 43.35 -1.56
C PHE A 341 -19.94 42.84 -0.98
N LEU A 342 -20.03 41.71 -0.30
CA LEU A 342 -18.93 41.06 0.39
C LEU A 342 -18.54 39.79 -0.37
N THR A 343 -17.25 39.58 -0.54
CA THR A 343 -16.73 38.38 -1.24
C THR A 343 -15.52 37.82 -0.52
N VAL A 344 -15.36 36.50 -0.57
CA VAL A 344 -14.22 35.78 0.01
C VAL A 344 -13.75 34.65 -0.90
N GLY A 345 -12.48 34.28 -0.84
CA GLY A 345 -11.88 33.22 -1.68
C GLY A 345 -10.78 33.73 -2.62
N ASP A 346 -10.13 32.81 -3.34
CA ASP A 346 -9.02 33.14 -4.25
C ASP A 346 -9.55 33.75 -5.55
N GLU A 347 -9.00 34.89 -5.98
CA GLU A 347 -9.39 35.56 -7.24
C GLU A 347 -9.20 34.66 -8.47
N LYS A 348 -8.23 33.74 -8.44
CA LYS A 348 -7.97 32.78 -9.54
C LYS A 348 -8.91 31.57 -9.50
N GLY A 349 -9.72 31.43 -8.45
CA GLY A 349 -10.61 30.30 -8.26
C GLY A 349 -12.04 30.73 -7.94
N GLY A 350 -12.73 29.81 -7.26
CA GLY A 350 -14.04 30.07 -6.69
C GLY A 350 -13.97 30.73 -5.31
N GLY A 351 -15.12 31.19 -4.86
CA GLY A 351 -15.26 31.82 -3.55
C GLY A 351 -16.71 31.90 -3.10
N LEU A 352 -16.96 32.61 -2.01
CA LEU A 352 -18.30 32.93 -1.55
C LEU A 352 -18.59 34.41 -1.76
N PHE A 353 -19.86 34.75 -1.96
CA PHE A 353 -20.31 36.12 -2.01
C PHE A 353 -21.58 36.30 -1.17
N LEU A 354 -21.76 37.50 -0.63
CA LEU A 354 -22.93 37.96 0.09
C LEU A 354 -23.29 39.35 -0.42
N LEU A 355 -24.49 39.50 -0.96
CA LEU A 355 -25.13 40.77 -1.21
C LEU A 355 -26.17 41.01 -0.10
N ALA A 356 -26.04 42.07 0.68
CA ALA A 356 -27.01 42.47 1.70
C ALA A 356 -27.48 43.91 1.44
N GLY A 357 -28.68 44.27 1.87
CA GLY A 357 -29.25 45.59 1.57
C GLY A 357 -30.78 45.63 1.65
N PRO A 358 -31.39 46.72 1.12
CA PRO A 358 -32.84 46.82 0.98
C PRO A 358 -33.42 45.59 0.24
N PRO A 359 -34.48 44.93 0.76
CA PRO A 359 -35.00 43.68 0.19
C PRO A 359 -35.28 43.74 -1.31
N ALA A 360 -35.93 44.79 -1.80
CA ALA A 360 -36.26 44.96 -3.21
C ALA A 360 -35.01 45.04 -4.11
N SER A 361 -33.99 45.79 -3.67
CA SER A 361 -32.72 45.92 -4.39
C SER A 361 -31.96 44.58 -4.41
N VAL A 362 -31.91 43.87 -3.28
CA VAL A 362 -31.22 42.57 -3.18
C VAL A 362 -31.93 41.47 -3.98
N GLU A 363 -33.26 41.44 -3.99
CA GLU A 363 -34.04 40.50 -4.82
C GLU A 363 -33.81 40.73 -6.31
N THR A 364 -33.66 41.98 -6.73
CA THR A 364 -33.37 42.36 -8.11
C THR A 364 -31.92 42.05 -8.51
N LEU A 365 -30.96 42.38 -7.65
CA LEU A 365 -29.53 42.34 -7.97
C LEU A 365 -28.86 41.01 -7.65
N GLY A 366 -29.32 40.28 -6.62
CA GLY A 366 -28.70 39.05 -6.15
C GLY A 366 -28.51 37.99 -7.24
N PRO A 367 -29.57 37.62 -7.99
CA PRO A 367 -29.46 36.70 -9.12
C PRO A 367 -28.51 37.19 -10.22
N ARG A 368 -28.51 38.50 -10.52
CA ARG A 368 -27.63 39.11 -11.54
C ARG A 368 -26.16 39.06 -11.11
N VAL A 369 -25.87 39.34 -9.84
CA VAL A 369 -24.53 39.18 -9.25
C VAL A 369 -24.08 37.72 -9.33
N ALA A 370 -24.96 36.77 -9.01
CA ALA A 370 -24.66 35.36 -9.14
C ALA A 370 -24.32 34.97 -10.58
N GLU A 371 -25.08 35.45 -11.57
CA GLU A 371 -24.83 35.20 -12.98
C GLU A 371 -23.46 35.75 -13.44
N VAL A 372 -23.14 37.00 -13.09
CA VAL A 372 -21.84 37.62 -13.41
C VAL A 372 -20.67 36.84 -12.82
N LEU A 373 -20.81 36.35 -11.59
CA LEU A 373 -19.79 35.55 -10.90
C LEU A 373 -19.79 34.07 -11.32
N GLU A 374 -20.63 33.71 -12.31
CA GLU A 374 -20.88 32.33 -12.75
C GLU A 374 -21.16 31.39 -11.57
N GLY A 375 -21.92 31.92 -10.61
CA GLY A 375 -22.21 31.33 -9.33
C GLY A 375 -23.65 30.88 -9.18
N LYS A 376 -23.91 30.26 -8.03
CA LYS A 376 -25.26 29.93 -7.56
C LYS A 376 -25.42 30.44 -6.14
N GLY A 377 -26.59 31.00 -5.85
CA GLY A 377 -26.92 31.50 -4.53
C GLY A 377 -28.42 31.48 -4.28
N ALA A 378 -28.78 31.82 -3.05
CA ALA A 378 -30.16 31.99 -2.64
C ALA A 378 -30.27 33.25 -1.78
N GLY A 379 -31.43 33.91 -1.87
CA GLY A 379 -31.71 35.11 -1.09
C GLY A 379 -32.95 34.99 -0.22
N LYS A 380 -32.93 35.68 0.91
CA LYS A 380 -34.03 35.80 1.86
C LYS A 380 -33.82 37.06 2.72
N LYS A 381 -34.89 37.86 2.91
CA LYS A 381 -34.94 38.99 3.85
C LYS A 381 -33.75 39.96 3.69
N GLY A 382 -33.55 40.51 2.49
CA GLY A 382 -32.50 41.50 2.25
C GLY A 382 -31.07 40.94 2.21
N ARG A 383 -30.90 39.62 2.09
CA ARG A 383 -29.59 38.98 1.88
C ARG A 383 -29.68 38.00 0.73
N PHE A 384 -28.65 37.95 -0.11
CA PHE A 384 -28.44 36.96 -1.16
C PHE A 384 -27.01 36.44 -1.06
N GLN A 385 -26.85 35.15 -0.81
CA GLN A 385 -25.53 34.55 -0.59
C GLN A 385 -25.33 33.34 -1.49
N GLY A 386 -24.09 33.12 -1.95
CA GLY A 386 -23.81 32.06 -2.90
C GLY A 386 -22.34 31.71 -3.03
N LYS A 387 -22.09 30.73 -3.89
CA LYS A 387 -20.76 30.32 -4.33
C LYS A 387 -20.50 30.89 -5.72
N ALA A 388 -19.40 31.60 -5.88
CA ALA A 388 -18.89 32.09 -7.15
C ALA A 388 -17.89 31.07 -7.71
N THR A 389 -17.94 30.81 -9.02
CA THR A 389 -16.90 30.01 -9.69
C THR A 389 -15.80 30.89 -10.28
N LYS A 390 -16.11 32.15 -10.59
CA LYS A 390 -15.15 33.13 -11.12
C LYS A 390 -15.09 34.38 -10.24
N MET A 391 -14.29 34.31 -9.18
CA MET A 391 -14.08 35.46 -8.31
C MET A 391 -13.37 36.63 -9.04
N SER A 392 -12.63 36.34 -10.10
CA SER A 392 -12.03 37.32 -11.01
C SER A 392 -13.04 38.30 -11.63
N ARG A 393 -14.32 37.93 -11.75
CA ARG A 393 -15.40 38.78 -12.31
C ARG A 393 -16.06 39.68 -11.26
N ARG A 394 -15.55 39.74 -10.01
CA ARG A 394 -16.09 40.60 -8.95
C ARG A 394 -16.15 42.08 -9.32
N MET A 395 -15.23 42.57 -10.15
CA MET A 395 -15.21 43.96 -10.61
C MET A 395 -16.41 44.26 -11.55
N GLU A 396 -16.82 43.29 -12.36
CA GLU A 396 -18.03 43.41 -13.19
C GLU A 396 -19.29 43.44 -12.31
N ALA A 397 -19.34 42.58 -11.28
CA ALA A 397 -20.43 42.58 -10.31
C ALA A 397 -20.48 43.89 -9.50
N GLN A 398 -19.32 44.46 -9.15
CA GLN A 398 -19.23 45.78 -8.54
C GLN A 398 -19.79 46.88 -9.44
N ALA A 399 -19.39 46.91 -10.71
CA ALA A 399 -19.88 47.89 -11.68
C ALA A 399 -21.41 47.82 -11.84
N LEU A 400 -21.97 46.61 -11.90
CA LEU A 400 -23.41 46.35 -11.92
C LEU A 400 -24.15 47.00 -10.73
N LEU A 401 -23.58 46.91 -9.52
CA LEU A 401 -24.20 47.46 -8.31
C LEU A 401 -24.12 48.99 -8.29
N GLN A 402 -22.98 49.56 -8.71
CA GLN A 402 -22.79 51.00 -8.77
C GLN A 402 -23.71 51.67 -9.80
N ASP A 403 -23.90 51.04 -10.97
CA ASP A 403 -24.83 51.49 -12.01
C ASP A 403 -26.30 51.46 -11.55
N TYR A 404 -26.67 50.46 -10.74
CA TYR A 404 -28.00 50.40 -10.15
C TYR A 404 -28.25 51.57 -9.19
N ILE A 405 -27.28 51.90 -8.34
CA ILE A 405 -27.40 53.01 -7.38
C ILE A 405 -27.49 54.35 -8.10
N SER A 406 -26.61 54.61 -9.07
CA SER A 406 -26.65 55.86 -9.84
C SER A 406 -27.97 56.06 -10.58
N THR A 407 -28.57 54.96 -11.08
CA THR A 407 -29.88 55.00 -11.75
C THR A 407 -31.03 55.26 -10.78
N GLN A 408 -30.96 54.80 -9.53
CA GLN A 408 -31.98 55.06 -8.51
C GLN A 408 -31.89 56.51 -8.01
N SER A 409 -30.68 57.00 -7.71
CA SER A 409 -30.48 58.40 -7.29
C SER A 409 -30.79 59.42 -8.38
N ALA A 410 -30.88 59.02 -9.65
CA ALA A 410 -31.34 59.88 -10.74
C ALA A 410 -32.87 59.88 -10.94
N LYS A 411 -33.60 58.99 -10.27
CA LYS A 411 -35.07 58.87 -10.31
C LYS A 411 -35.76 59.47 -9.09
N GLU A 412 -35.02 59.65 -7.99
CA GLU A 412 -35.39 60.45 -6.81
C GLU A 412 -35.10 61.93 -7.05
#